data_AF-A0A7X5N500-F1
#
_entry.id   AF-A0A7X5N500-F1
#
_cell.length_a   1.000
_cell.length_b   1.000
_cell.length_c   1.000
_cell.angle_alpha   90.00
_cell.angle_beta   90.00
_cell.angle_gamma   90.00
#
_symmetry.space_group_name_H-M   'P 1'
#
loop_
_entity.id
_entity.type
_entity.pdbx_description
1 polymer ?
#
loop_
_entity_poly.entity_id
_entity_poly.type
_entity_poly.pdbx_seq_one_letter_code
_entity_poly.pdbx_strand_id
1 'polypeptide(L)'
;SILSITRLLEDGMDGPLTAEQAKQVRFVSASARELTEMVDDLLDLAKIEAGRITISPGWFDLMDLFAALRGMFRPLTDAGSTTLIFEDPPVL
;
A
#
# COMPACT_ATOMS: atom_id res chain seq x y z
N SER A 1 11.10 -16.18 0.94
CA SER A 1 9.78 -15.63 1.32
C SER A 1 8.73 -16.19 0.36
N ILE A 2 7.50 -16.42 0.82
CA ILE A 2 6.37 -16.90 -0.02
C ILE A 2 6.24 -16.02 -1.28
N LEU A 3 6.33 -14.69 -1.13
CA LEU A 3 6.27 -13.73 -2.24
C LEU A 3 7.39 -13.90 -3.29
N SER A 4 8.58 -14.30 -2.85
CA SER A 4 9.69 -14.58 -3.78
C SER A 4 9.41 -15.83 -4.59
N ILE A 5 8.88 -16.87 -3.95
CA ILE A 5 8.55 -18.14 -4.61
C ILE A 5 7.39 -17.95 -5.59
N THR A 6 6.33 -17.24 -5.19
CA THR A 6 5.21 -16.96 -6.10
C THR A 6 5.65 -16.14 -7.31
N ARG A 7 6.56 -15.17 -7.15
CA ARG A 7 7.15 -14.42 -8.27
C ARG A 7 7.97 -15.32 -9.21
N LEU A 8 8.85 -16.16 -8.66
CA LEU A 8 9.65 -17.10 -9.48
C LEU A 8 8.75 -18.02 -10.34
N LEU A 9 7.65 -18.49 -9.77
CA LEU A 9 6.66 -19.32 -10.46
C LEU A 9 5.87 -18.53 -11.51
N GLU A 10 5.48 -17.29 -11.22
CA GLU A 10 4.81 -16.39 -12.17
C GLU A 10 5.72 -16.01 -13.35
N ASP A 11 7.02 -15.82 -13.10
CA ASP A 11 8.04 -15.53 -14.10
C ASP A 11 8.39 -16.76 -14.96
N GLY A 12 7.83 -17.94 -14.64
CA GLY A 12 8.04 -19.18 -15.38
C GLY A 12 9.46 -19.74 -15.25
N MET A 13 10.22 -19.34 -14.23
CA MET A 13 11.61 -19.78 -14.03
C MET A 13 11.73 -21.28 -13.78
N ASP A 14 10.69 -21.89 -13.21
CA ASP A 14 10.57 -23.34 -13.00
C ASP A 14 9.63 -24.02 -14.03
N GLY A 15 9.34 -23.35 -15.15
CA GLY A 15 8.47 -23.81 -16.23
C GLY A 15 7.09 -23.14 -16.26
N PRO A 16 6.29 -23.39 -17.31
CA PRO A 16 5.01 -22.72 -17.51
C PRO A 16 3.94 -23.26 -16.55
N LEU A 17 3.12 -22.35 -16.01
CA LEU A 17 1.94 -22.69 -15.23
C LEU A 17 0.74 -22.95 -16.16
N THR A 18 -0.09 -23.94 -15.80
CA THR A 18 -1.45 -24.01 -16.35
C THR A 18 -2.27 -22.80 -15.90
N ALA A 19 -3.37 -22.52 -16.61
CA ALA A 19 -4.23 -21.37 -16.28
C ALA A 19 -4.74 -21.39 -14.83
N GLU A 20 -5.10 -22.57 -14.32
CA GLU A 20 -5.58 -22.74 -12.95
C GLU A 20 -4.46 -22.60 -11.92
N GLN A 21 -3.27 -23.16 -12.19
CA GLN A 21 -2.09 -22.94 -11.34
C GLN A 21 -1.71 -21.45 -11.27
N ALA A 22 -1.74 -20.73 -12.40
CA ALA A 22 -1.45 -19.30 -12.42
C ALA A 22 -2.45 -18.49 -11.58
N LYS A 23 -3.74 -18.88 -11.59
CA LYS A 23 -4.77 -18.27 -10.74
C LYS A 23 -4.49 -18.55 -9.25
N GLN A 24 -4.12 -19.78 -8.91
CA GLN A 24 -3.80 -20.16 -7.54
C GLN A 24 -2.55 -19.46 -7.01
N VAL A 25 -1.48 -19.38 -7.82
CA VAL A 25 -0.25 -18.66 -7.44
C VAL A 25 -0.53 -17.17 -7.20
N ARG A 26 -1.34 -16.53 -8.05
CA ARG A 26 -1.79 -15.14 -7.83
C ARG A 26 -2.55 -14.98 -6.52
N PHE A 27 -3.43 -15.92 -6.19
CA PHE A 27 -4.18 -15.91 -4.93
C PHE A 27 -3.25 -16.03 -3.72
N VAL A 28 -2.30 -16.97 -3.75
CA VAL A 28 -1.28 -17.12 -2.70
C VAL A 28 -0.43 -15.86 -2.57
N SER A 29 -0.01 -15.24 -3.68
CA SER A 29 0.74 -13.99 -3.63
C SER A 29 -0.06 -12.84 -3.03
N ALA A 30 -1.36 -12.75 -3.32
CA ALA A 30 -2.22 -11.70 -2.77
C ALA A 30 -2.36 -11.87 -1.25
N SER A 31 -2.73 -13.06 -0.78
CA SER A 31 -2.87 -13.34 0.66
C SER A 31 -1.56 -13.17 1.42
N ALA A 32 -0.42 -13.50 0.82
CA ALA A 32 0.88 -13.28 1.45
C ALA A 32 1.23 -11.79 1.57
N ARG A 33 0.79 -10.93 0.63
CA ARG A 33 0.95 -9.47 0.73
C ARG A 33 0.06 -8.92 1.83
N GLU A 34 -1.23 -9.28 1.83
CA GLU A 34 -2.18 -8.87 2.87
C GLU A 34 -1.69 -9.25 4.27
N LEU A 35 -1.16 -10.46 4.46
CA LEU A 35 -0.59 -10.87 5.74
C LEU A 35 0.64 -10.05 6.13
N THR A 36 1.49 -9.71 5.16
CA THR A 36 2.67 -8.88 5.43
C THR A 36 2.24 -7.48 5.86
N GLU A 37 1.27 -6.87 5.18
CA GLU A 37 0.71 -5.57 5.54
C GLU A 37 0.09 -5.60 6.95
N MET A 38 -0.69 -6.62 7.29
CA MET A 38 -1.24 -6.78 8.65
C MET A 38 -0.16 -6.91 9.73
N VAL A 39 0.93 -7.62 9.43
CA VAL A 39 2.07 -7.75 10.36
C VAL A 39 2.79 -6.42 10.51
N ASP A 40 3.03 -5.69 9.43
CA ASP A 40 3.67 -4.38 9.46
C ASP A 40 2.83 -3.38 10.26
N ASP A 41 1.51 -3.34 10.04
CA ASP A 41 0.56 -2.51 10.80
C ASP A 41 0.60 -2.84 12.31
N LEU A 42 0.65 -4.12 12.66
CA LEU A 42 0.75 -4.57 14.05
C LEU A 42 2.07 -4.13 14.69
N LEU A 43 3.18 -4.24 13.95
CA LEU A 43 4.50 -3.82 14.43
C LEU A 43 4.57 -2.30 14.60
N ASP A 44 3.95 -1.55 13.70
CA ASP A 44 3.88 -0.09 13.81
C ASP A 44 3.05 0.31 15.02
N LEU A 45 1.88 -0.31 15.24
CA LEU A 45 1.07 -0.11 16.45
C LEU A 45 1.90 -0.39 17.72
N ALA A 46 2.63 -1.51 17.77
CA ALA A 46 3.47 -1.85 18.91
C ALA A 46 4.58 -0.83 19.17
N LYS A 47 5.17 -0.23 18.12
CA LYS A 47 6.14 0.87 18.28
C LYS A 47 5.48 2.12 18.86
N ILE A 48 4.23 2.42 18.48
CA ILE A 48 3.46 3.55 19.01
C ILE A 48 3.23 3.36 20.51
N GLU A 49 2.68 2.21 20.91
CA GLU A 49 2.34 1.92 22.30
C GLU A 49 3.57 1.86 23.21
N ALA A 50 4.70 1.38 22.69
CA ALA A 50 5.97 1.37 23.41
C ALA A 50 6.65 2.74 23.46
N GLY A 51 6.09 3.79 22.84
CA GLY A 51 6.70 5.12 22.76
C GLY A 51 8.01 5.16 21.95
N ARG A 52 8.20 4.22 21.02
CA ARG A 52 9.44 4.02 20.23
C ARG A 52 9.37 4.58 18.81
N ILE A 53 8.33 5.35 18.47
CA ILE A 53 8.31 6.06 17.19
C ILE A 53 9.39 7.14 17.21
N THR A 54 10.22 7.18 16.17
CA THR A 54 11.14 8.28 15.91
C THR A 54 10.61 9.10 14.75
N ILE A 55 10.35 10.39 14.97
CA ILE A 55 10.00 11.32 13.89
C ILE A 55 11.31 11.85 13.30
N SER A 56 11.44 11.81 11.98
CA SER A 56 12.56 12.39 11.23
C SER A 56 12.04 13.57 10.41
N PRO A 57 12.05 14.81 10.94
CA PRO A 57 11.59 15.99 10.20
C PRO A 57 12.47 16.22 8.98
N GLY A 58 11.84 16.55 7.86
CA GLY A 58 12.53 16.89 6.61
C GLY A 58 11.81 18.04 5.91
N TRP A 59 12.53 18.75 5.04
CA TRP A 59 11.93 19.72 4.15
C TRP A 59 11.16 18.98 3.05
N PHE A 60 9.93 19.40 2.80
CA PHE A 60 9.09 18.92 1.72
C PHE A 60 8.27 20.07 1.15
N ASP A 61 7.86 19.95 -0.11
CA ASP A 61 6.94 20.90 -0.73
C ASP A 61 5.49 20.55 -0.32
N LEU A 62 4.81 21.52 0.29
CA LEU A 62 3.46 21.34 0.79
C LEU A 62 2.45 21.15 -0.35
N MET A 63 2.65 21.82 -1.48
CA MET A 63 1.76 21.74 -2.64
C MET A 63 1.88 20.38 -3.33
N ASP A 64 3.08 19.81 -3.39
CA ASP A 64 3.33 18.46 -3.91
C ASP A 64 2.63 17.40 -3.05
N LEU A 65 2.71 17.53 -1.71
CA LEU A 65 2.00 16.64 -0.79
C LEU A 65 0.49 16.69 -1.04
N PHE A 66 -0.11 17.87 -1.12
CA PHE A 66 -1.54 18.01 -1.39
C PHE A 66 -1.93 17.48 -2.78
N ALA A 67 -1.08 17.66 -3.80
CA ALA A 67 -1.32 17.11 -5.13
C ALA A 67 -1.30 15.57 -5.12
N ALA A 68 -0.36 14.97 -4.41
CA ALA A 68 -0.29 13.52 -4.25
C ALA A 68 -1.54 12.96 -3.53
N LEU A 69 -1.98 13.61 -2.43
CA LEU A 69 -3.18 13.22 -1.70
C LEU A 69 -4.45 13.33 -2.57
N ARG A 70 -4.59 14.41 -3.35
CA ARG A 70 -5.69 14.55 -4.34
C ARG A 70 -5.74 13.39 -5.33
N GLY A 71 -4.59 13.02 -5.88
CA GLY A 71 -4.49 11.90 -6.83
C GLY A 71 -4.85 10.56 -6.20
N MET A 72 -4.34 10.31 -4.99
CA MET A 72 -4.55 9.06 -4.24
C MET A 72 -6.02 8.84 -3.87
N PHE A 73 -6.74 9.90 -3.50
CA PHE A 73 -8.13 9.80 -3.05
C PHE A 73 -9.18 9.95 -4.16
N ARG A 74 -8.79 10.35 -5.38
CA ARG A 74 -9.70 10.46 -6.53
C ARG A 74 -10.59 9.23 -6.76
N PRO A 75 -10.12 7.98 -6.64
CA PRO A 75 -10.98 6.81 -6.83
C PRO A 75 -12.18 6.74 -5.87
N LEU A 76 -12.09 7.38 -4.68
CA LEU A 76 -13.18 7.40 -3.70
C LEU A 76 -14.33 8.34 -4.10
N THR A 77 -14.07 9.35 -4.94
CA THR A 77 -15.11 10.27 -5.43
C THR A 77 -15.86 9.72 -6.64
N ASP A 78 -15.23 8.86 -7.43
CA ASP A 78 -15.81 8.30 -8.66
C ASP A 78 -17.00 7.36 -8.37
N ALA A 79 -17.12 6.84 -7.14
CA ALA A 79 -18.22 6.01 -6.68
C ALA A 79 -19.51 6.78 -6.30
N GLY A 80 -19.52 8.12 -6.45
CA GLY A 80 -20.72 8.97 -6.41
C GLY A 80 -21.34 9.23 -5.03
N SER A 81 -20.83 8.65 -3.94
CA SER A 81 -21.37 8.80 -2.58
C SER A 81 -20.56 9.72 -1.66
N THR A 82 -19.37 10.17 -2.09
CA THR A 82 -18.42 10.90 -1.24
C THR A 82 -17.81 12.09 -1.97
N THR A 83 -17.77 13.25 -1.32
CA THR A 83 -17.09 14.45 -1.82
C THR A 83 -15.81 14.67 -1.02
N LEU A 84 -14.67 14.78 -1.70
CA LEU A 84 -13.42 15.21 -1.06
C LEU A 84 -13.30 16.73 -1.08
N ILE A 85 -13.10 17.33 0.09
CA ILE A 85 -12.90 18.76 0.27
C ILE A 85 -11.42 19.01 0.56
N PHE A 86 -10.80 19.90 -0.22
CA PHE A 86 -9.45 20.38 0.03
C PHE A 86 -9.55 21.86 0.38
N GLU A 87 -9.22 22.20 1.62
CA GLU A 87 -9.14 23.59 2.07
C GLU A 87 -7.70 24.07 1.87
N ASP A 88 -7.53 25.11 1.05
CA ASP A 88 -6.24 25.76 0.91
C ASP A 88 -5.85 26.40 2.24
N PRO A 89 -4.56 26.32 2.65
CA PRO A 89 -4.12 26.96 3.87
C PRO A 89 -4.37 28.48 3.80
N PRO A 90 -4.66 29.13 4.93
CA PRO A 90 -4.83 30.58 4.96
C PRO A 90 -3.56 31.27 4.44
N VAL A 91 -3.75 32.35 3.68
CA VAL A 91 -2.64 33.19 3.23
C VAL A 91 -2.00 33.83 4.47
N LEU A 92 -0.70 33.61 4.66
CA LEU A 92 0.08 34.17 5.78
C LEU A 92 0.14 35.70 5.75
#